data_AF-A0A4Q1RF46-F1
#
_entry.id   AF-A0A4Q1RF46-F1
#
_cell.length_a   1.000
_cell.length_b   1.000
_cell.length_c   1.000
_cell.angle_alpha   90.00
_cell.angle_beta   90.00
_cell.angle_gamma   90.00
#
_symmetry.space_group_name_H-M   'P 1'
#
loop_
_entity.id
_entity.type
_entity.pdbx_description
1 polymer ?
#
loop_
_entity_poly.entity_id
_entity_poly.type
_entity_poly.pdbx_seq_one_letter_code
_entity_poly.pdbx_strand_id
1 'polypeptide(L)'
;MNENAKTKLVLEYTGMDDFSCPVYKDQFGKLWKDIDLGKEPEPNLYSLSFNHIDGEPSHPIQQEYTFHPAPYQRSSYEFEYRMLSKLQSDCEYYLGYGNRSPSILCNHSVQNHIARMKELWNGFPTDQKPEWLTWEQLLQYEKVMTETGIPVKNCSD
;
A
#
# COMPACT_ATOMS: atom_id res chain seq x y z
N MET A 1 21.11 -36.43 -28.75
CA MET A 1 21.06 -36.01 -27.33
C MET A 1 19.93 -35.02 -27.23
N ASN A 2 18.85 -35.36 -26.52
CA ASN A 2 17.64 -34.54 -26.48
C ASN A 2 17.94 -33.19 -25.83
N GLU A 3 17.51 -32.14 -26.51
CA GLU A 3 17.65 -30.75 -26.13
C GLU A 3 16.99 -30.50 -24.77
N ASN A 4 17.72 -29.78 -23.92
CA ASN A 4 17.37 -29.41 -22.55
C ASN A 4 15.90 -29.01 -22.40
N ALA A 5 15.09 -29.86 -21.76
CA ALA A 5 13.86 -29.41 -21.12
C ALA A 5 14.27 -28.47 -19.98
N LYS A 6 14.41 -27.17 -20.26
CA LYS A 6 14.62 -26.15 -19.22
C LYS A 6 13.42 -26.24 -18.26
N THR A 7 13.68 -26.61 -17.02
CA THR A 7 12.65 -26.72 -15.98
C THR A 7 11.94 -25.38 -15.81
N LYS A 8 10.62 -25.35 -15.80
CA LYS A 8 9.86 -24.12 -15.57
C LYS A 8 10.22 -23.46 -14.23
N LEU A 9 10.39 -22.15 -14.21
CA LEU A 9 10.73 -21.38 -13.00
C LEU A 9 9.48 -21.15 -12.14
N VAL A 10 9.63 -21.25 -10.82
CA VAL A 10 8.60 -20.89 -9.85
C VAL A 10 9.08 -19.66 -9.11
N LEU A 11 8.35 -18.55 -9.27
CA LEU A 11 8.71 -17.25 -8.72
C LEU A 11 7.88 -16.93 -7.49
N GLU A 12 8.57 -16.61 -6.41
CA GLU A 12 7.98 -16.16 -5.15
C GLU A 12 8.35 -14.70 -4.89
N TYR A 13 7.38 -13.88 -4.49
CA TYR A 13 7.61 -12.48 -4.15
C TYR A 13 8.45 -12.38 -2.86
N THR A 14 9.55 -11.62 -2.92
CA THR A 14 10.50 -11.47 -1.80
C THR A 14 10.53 -10.08 -1.19
N GLY A 15 9.98 -9.07 -1.86
CA GLY A 15 10.00 -7.69 -1.39
C GLY A 15 10.15 -6.69 -2.54
N MET A 16 10.62 -5.50 -2.20
CA MET A 16 10.89 -4.42 -3.16
C MET A 16 12.33 -3.94 -2.99
N ASP A 17 12.89 -3.39 -4.06
CA ASP A 17 14.12 -2.61 -3.99
C ASP A 17 13.85 -1.14 -3.58
N ASP A 18 14.92 -0.35 -3.47
CA ASP A 18 14.85 1.07 -3.13
C ASP A 18 14.06 1.94 -4.14
N PHE A 19 13.85 1.44 -5.37
CA PHE A 19 13.06 2.09 -6.41
C PHE A 19 11.59 1.61 -6.41
N SER A 20 11.18 0.83 -5.40
CA SER A 20 9.86 0.21 -5.29
C SER A 20 9.53 -0.79 -6.41
N CYS A 21 10.56 -1.36 -7.05
CA CYS A 21 10.40 -2.43 -8.03
C CYS A 21 10.18 -3.76 -7.28
N PRO A 22 9.09 -4.50 -7.55
CA PRO A 22 8.87 -5.83 -6.99
C PRO A 22 9.99 -6.80 -7.37
N VAL A 23 10.51 -7.53 -6.39
CA VAL A 23 11.57 -8.53 -6.58
C VAL A 23 11.06 -9.92 -6.21
N TYR A 24 11.34 -10.87 -7.10
CA TYR A 24 10.96 -12.26 -7.00
C TYR A 24 12.19 -13.15 -6.96
N LYS A 25 12.09 -14.28 -6.29
CA LYS A 25 13.14 -15.30 -6.23
C LYS A 25 12.64 -16.60 -6.82
N ASP A 26 13.47 -17.24 -7.64
CA ASP A 26 13.17 -18.56 -8.16
C ASP A 26 13.65 -19.69 -7.23
N GLN A 27 13.26 -20.93 -7.56
CA GLN A 27 13.62 -22.13 -6.78
C GLN A 27 15.13 -22.41 -6.73
N PHE A 28 15.94 -21.78 -7.58
CA PHE A 28 17.40 -21.89 -7.60
C PHE A 28 18.08 -20.71 -6.87
N GLY A 29 17.29 -19.79 -6.33
CA GLY A 29 17.75 -18.64 -5.59
C GLY A 29 18.16 -17.44 -6.44
N LYS A 30 17.84 -17.45 -7.74
CA LYS A 30 18.07 -16.30 -8.61
C LYS A 30 16.94 -15.28 -8.48
N LEU A 31 17.31 -14.01 -8.47
CA LEU A 31 16.42 -12.88 -8.34
C LEU A 31 16.01 -12.32 -9.70
N TRP A 32 14.74 -11.93 -9.77
CA TRP A 32 14.06 -11.37 -10.92
C TRP A 32 13.27 -10.15 -10.47
N LYS A 33 13.42 -9.04 -11.17
CA LYS A 33 12.79 -7.76 -10.81
C LYS A 33 11.80 -7.36 -11.87
N ASP A 34 10.61 -6.97 -11.43
CA ASP A 34 9.60 -6.35 -12.28
C ASP A 34 9.89 -4.86 -12.41
N ILE A 35 10.28 -4.42 -13.60
CA ILE A 35 10.62 -3.02 -13.86
C ILE A 35 9.39 -2.12 -14.08
N ASP A 36 8.19 -2.71 -14.24
CA ASP A 36 6.94 -1.97 -14.41
C ASP A 36 6.24 -1.67 -13.08
N LEU A 37 6.93 -1.89 -11.96
CA LEU A 37 6.51 -1.53 -10.60
C LEU A 37 5.20 -2.20 -10.15
N GLY A 38 4.88 -3.38 -10.69
CA GLY A 38 3.62 -4.09 -10.45
C GLY A 38 2.38 -3.37 -10.99
N LYS A 39 2.54 -2.43 -11.94
CA LYS A 39 1.41 -1.71 -12.55
C LYS A 39 0.70 -2.54 -13.61
N GLU A 40 1.45 -3.38 -14.30
CA GLU A 40 0.92 -4.24 -15.34
C GLU A 40 0.50 -5.62 -14.77
N PRO A 41 -0.56 -6.23 -15.30
CA PRO A 41 -0.98 -7.57 -14.88
C PRO A 41 0.08 -8.64 -15.11
N GLU A 42 0.89 -8.48 -16.15
CA GLU A 42 2.03 -9.35 -16.48
C GLU A 42 3.34 -8.65 -16.11
N PRO A 43 4.08 -9.13 -15.09
CA PRO A 43 5.31 -8.49 -14.65
C PRO A 43 6.41 -8.55 -15.71
N ASN A 44 7.13 -7.44 -15.88
CA ASN A 44 8.22 -7.32 -16.84
C ASN A 44 9.56 -7.64 -16.17
N LEU A 45 9.88 -8.94 -16.15
CA LEU A 45 10.94 -9.48 -15.28
C LEU A 45 12.33 -9.44 -15.91
N TYR A 46 13.28 -8.89 -15.17
CA TYR A 46 14.70 -8.83 -15.53
C TYR A 46 15.58 -9.47 -14.45
N SER A 47 16.64 -10.16 -14.87
CA SER A 47 17.66 -10.67 -13.95
C SER A 47 18.51 -9.54 -13.37
N LEU A 48 18.97 -9.72 -12.14
CA LEU A 48 19.71 -8.69 -11.41
C LEU A 48 21.22 -8.88 -11.47
N SER A 49 21.94 -7.76 -11.58
CA SER A 49 23.39 -7.72 -11.46
C SER A 49 23.81 -8.25 -10.08
N PHE A 50 24.81 -9.13 -10.06
CA PHE A 50 25.31 -9.81 -8.85
C PHE A 50 24.24 -10.59 -8.05
N ASN A 51 23.06 -10.82 -8.62
CA ASN A 51 21.93 -11.44 -7.92
C ASN A 51 21.56 -10.74 -6.60
N HIS A 52 21.72 -9.42 -6.56
CA HIS A 52 21.41 -8.55 -5.42
C HIS A 52 20.07 -7.84 -5.61
N ILE A 53 19.31 -7.56 -4.54
CA ILE A 53 17.98 -6.94 -4.63
C ILE A 53 18.04 -5.54 -5.28
N ASP A 54 19.03 -4.74 -4.90
CA ASP A 54 19.31 -3.43 -5.51
C ASP A 54 20.24 -3.52 -6.72
N GLY A 55 20.46 -4.73 -7.25
CA GLY A 55 21.21 -4.91 -8.49
C GLY A 55 20.46 -4.28 -9.67
N GLU A 56 21.21 -3.72 -10.61
CA GLU A 56 20.64 -3.18 -11.85
C GLU A 56 19.98 -4.28 -12.68
N PRO A 57 18.79 -4.02 -13.27
CA PRO A 57 18.18 -4.89 -14.26
C PRO A 57 19.14 -5.13 -15.44
N SER A 58 19.31 -6.38 -15.85
CA SER A 58 20.25 -6.73 -16.93
C SER A 58 19.54 -7.32 -18.15
N HIS A 59 19.01 -8.54 -18.04
CA HIS A 59 18.43 -9.27 -19.17
C HIS A 59 17.00 -9.72 -18.83
N PRO A 60 16.07 -9.64 -19.79
CA PRO A 60 14.71 -10.12 -19.58
C PRO A 60 14.71 -11.63 -19.34
N ILE A 61 13.74 -12.10 -18.56
CA ILE A 61 13.50 -13.53 -18.39
C ILE A 61 13.13 -14.15 -19.75
N GLN A 62 13.81 -15.23 -20.13
CA GLN A 62 13.52 -15.97 -21.37
C GLN A 62 12.95 -17.36 -21.10
N GLN A 63 13.08 -17.84 -19.87
CA GLN A 63 12.65 -19.17 -19.46
C GLN A 63 11.18 -19.10 -19.03
N GLU A 64 10.41 -20.13 -19.35
CA GLU A 64 9.03 -20.21 -18.87
C GLU A 64 8.99 -20.16 -17.34
N TYR A 65 8.00 -19.45 -16.82
CA TYR A 65 7.84 -19.24 -15.38
C TYR A 65 6.37 -19.26 -14.96
N THR A 66 6.15 -19.38 -13.66
CA THR A 66 4.86 -19.29 -12.97
C THR A 66 5.09 -18.65 -11.60
N PHE A 67 4.09 -17.91 -11.12
CA PHE A 67 4.12 -17.33 -9.77
C PHE A 67 3.39 -18.22 -8.78
N HIS A 68 4.00 -18.44 -7.62
CA HIS A 68 3.34 -19.09 -6.48
C HIS A 68 3.79 -18.41 -5.18
N PRO A 69 2.95 -17.56 -4.53
CA PRO A 69 1.57 -17.16 -4.87
C PRO A 69 1.50 -16.24 -6.10
N ALA A 70 0.32 -15.69 -6.42
CA ALA A 70 0.14 -14.71 -7.51
C ALA A 70 1.13 -13.52 -7.39
N PRO A 71 1.54 -12.90 -8.52
CA PRO A 71 2.52 -11.82 -8.48
C PRO A 71 2.01 -10.62 -7.70
N TYR A 72 2.95 -9.80 -7.20
CA TYR A 72 2.59 -8.53 -6.61
C TYR A 72 1.91 -7.64 -7.65
N GLN A 73 0.82 -6.99 -7.24
CA GLN A 73 0.09 -6.03 -8.05
C GLN A 73 -0.07 -4.76 -7.24
N ARG A 74 0.35 -3.65 -7.84
CA ARG A 74 0.28 -2.33 -7.22
C ARG A 74 -1.18 -1.87 -7.23
N SER A 75 -1.70 -1.49 -6.08
CA SER A 75 -3.06 -0.95 -6.00
C SER A 75 -3.15 0.39 -6.76
N SER A 76 -4.18 0.53 -7.59
CA SER A 76 -4.52 1.80 -8.23
C SER A 76 -4.93 2.90 -7.23
N TYR A 77 -5.19 2.52 -5.97
CA TYR A 77 -5.69 3.41 -4.92
C TYR A 77 -4.61 3.84 -3.91
N GLU A 78 -3.33 3.61 -4.21
CA GLU A 78 -2.22 3.88 -3.28
C GLU A 78 -2.23 5.34 -2.76
N PHE A 79 -2.53 6.30 -3.64
CA PHE A 79 -2.58 7.72 -3.26
C PHE A 79 -3.77 8.01 -2.35
N GLU A 80 -4.91 7.40 -2.60
CA GLU A 80 -6.12 7.49 -1.81
C GLU A 80 -5.91 6.90 -0.42
N TYR A 81 -5.24 5.74 -0.31
CA TYR A 81 -4.86 5.16 0.98
C TYR A 81 -3.93 6.08 1.76
N ARG A 82 -2.87 6.60 1.12
CA ARG A 82 -1.92 7.54 1.77
C ARG A 82 -2.63 8.81 2.23
N MET A 83 -3.52 9.37 1.40
CA MET A 83 -4.29 10.56 1.74
C MET A 83 -5.24 10.28 2.92
N LEU A 84 -5.99 9.18 2.87
CA LEU A 84 -6.91 8.84 3.96
C LEU A 84 -6.17 8.60 5.28
N SER A 85 -5.03 7.93 5.25
CA SER A 85 -4.19 7.73 6.44
C SER A 85 -3.70 9.07 7.00
N LYS A 86 -3.28 10.01 6.13
CA LYS A 86 -2.91 11.36 6.57
C LYS A 86 -4.07 12.08 7.26
N LEU A 87 -5.28 12.00 6.70
CA LEU A 87 -6.48 12.63 7.28
C LEU A 87 -6.88 11.98 8.62
N GLN A 88 -6.74 10.66 8.74
CA GLN A 88 -6.89 9.99 10.03
C GLN A 88 -5.92 10.55 11.08
N SER A 89 -4.63 10.66 10.74
CA SER A 89 -3.64 11.25 11.66
C SER A 89 -3.96 12.71 12.02
N ASP A 90 -4.55 13.48 11.10
CA ASP A 90 -5.01 14.83 11.40
C ASP A 90 -6.17 14.84 12.40
N CYS A 91 -7.08 13.85 12.34
CA CYS A 91 -8.13 13.66 13.34
C CYS A 91 -7.54 13.31 14.71
N GLU A 92 -6.59 12.38 14.77
CA GLU A 92 -5.89 11.97 15.99
C GLU A 92 -5.15 13.15 16.63
N TYR A 93 -4.42 13.91 15.81
CA TYR A 93 -3.73 15.10 16.27
C TYR A 93 -4.72 16.17 16.75
N TYR A 94 -5.77 16.47 15.99
CA TYR A 94 -6.81 17.43 16.37
C TYR A 94 -7.46 17.12 17.72
N LEU A 95 -7.75 15.84 17.99
CA LEU A 95 -8.38 15.38 19.23
C LEU A 95 -7.40 15.26 20.40
N GLY A 96 -6.11 15.02 20.13
CA GLY A 96 -5.05 14.97 21.12
C GLY A 96 -4.34 16.32 21.31
N TYR A 97 -3.18 16.46 20.67
CA TYR A 97 -2.24 17.57 20.91
C TYR A 97 -2.51 18.84 20.08
N GLY A 98 -3.43 18.78 19.11
CA GLY A 98 -3.75 19.85 18.17
C GLY A 98 -4.68 20.93 18.72
N ASN A 99 -5.01 20.87 20.02
CA ASN A 99 -5.87 21.83 20.71
C ASN A 99 -7.22 22.06 20.00
N ARG A 100 -7.74 21.05 19.29
CA ARG A 100 -8.94 21.14 18.46
C ARG A 100 -8.95 22.36 17.52
N SER A 101 -7.78 22.80 17.05
CA SER A 101 -7.66 23.93 16.12
C SER A 101 -8.12 23.49 14.73
N PRO A 102 -9.11 24.13 14.09
CA PRO A 102 -9.50 23.75 12.73
C PRO A 102 -8.41 24.02 11.69
N SER A 103 -7.44 24.91 11.96
CA SER A 103 -6.39 25.30 11.01
C SER A 103 -5.45 24.17 10.57
N ILE A 104 -5.38 23.08 11.34
CA ILE A 104 -4.58 21.89 11.00
C ILE A 104 -5.34 20.89 10.12
N LEU A 105 -6.66 21.05 10.01
CA LEU A 105 -7.49 20.16 9.22
C LEU A 105 -7.53 20.62 7.75
N CYS A 106 -7.68 19.66 6.85
CA CYS A 106 -8.05 19.91 5.45
C CYS A 106 -9.15 20.98 5.34
N ASN A 107 -8.92 22.01 4.53
CA ASN A 107 -9.81 23.15 4.30
C ASN A 107 -10.26 23.88 5.58
N HIS A 108 -9.46 23.79 6.65
CA HIS A 108 -9.68 24.44 7.93
C HIS A 108 -11.06 24.19 8.58
N SER A 109 -11.69 23.04 8.28
CA SER A 109 -13.05 22.72 8.73
C SER A 109 -13.18 21.24 9.04
N VAL A 110 -13.74 20.93 10.21
CA VAL A 110 -14.09 19.56 10.62
C VAL A 110 -15.02 18.91 9.60
N GLN A 111 -16.04 19.64 9.14
CA GLN A 111 -17.04 19.13 8.20
C GLN A 111 -16.39 18.76 6.86
N ASN A 112 -15.57 19.66 6.29
CA ASN A 112 -14.88 19.38 5.03
C ASN A 112 -13.88 18.24 5.16
N HIS A 113 -13.19 18.17 6.31
CA HIS A 113 -12.21 17.12 6.59
C HIS A 113 -12.87 15.73 6.64
N ILE A 114 -13.92 15.59 7.44
CA ILE A 114 -14.69 14.34 7.55
C ILE A 114 -15.35 13.99 6.21
N ALA A 115 -15.93 14.97 5.50
CA ALA A 115 -16.52 14.72 4.20
C ALA A 115 -15.50 14.14 3.21
N ARG A 116 -14.27 14.69 3.19
CA ARG A 116 -13.19 14.17 2.35
C ARG A 116 -12.76 12.75 2.77
N MET A 117 -12.69 12.46 4.06
CA MET A 117 -12.42 11.10 4.55
C MET A 117 -13.50 10.11 4.08
N LYS A 118 -14.78 10.48 4.20
CA LYS A 118 -15.91 9.63 3.75
C LYS A 118 -15.89 9.42 2.24
N GLU A 119 -15.56 10.46 1.47
CA GLU A 119 -15.44 10.38 0.02
C GLU A 119 -14.36 9.37 -0.38
N LEU A 120 -13.15 9.50 0.18
CA LEU A 120 -12.06 8.55 -0.04
C LEU A 120 -12.46 7.14 0.39
N TRP A 121 -13.03 7.00 1.59
CA TRP A 121 -13.48 5.71 2.10
C TRP A 121 -14.43 5.01 1.15
N ASN A 122 -15.46 5.72 0.67
CA ASN A 122 -16.46 5.16 -0.21
C ASN A 122 -15.92 4.89 -1.62
N GLY A 123 -14.86 5.58 -2.05
CA GLY A 123 -14.21 5.38 -3.34
C GLY A 123 -13.48 4.03 -3.48
N PHE A 124 -13.08 3.40 -2.37
CA PHE A 124 -12.44 2.08 -2.42
C PHE A 124 -13.44 0.96 -2.76
N PRO A 125 -13.04 -0.07 -3.53
CA PRO A 125 -13.79 -1.31 -3.67
C PRO A 125 -14.07 -1.99 -2.32
N THR A 126 -15.09 -2.86 -2.28
CA THR A 126 -15.53 -3.50 -1.01
C THR A 126 -14.47 -4.44 -0.43
N ASP A 127 -13.74 -5.13 -1.30
CA ASP A 127 -12.62 -6.02 -0.99
C ASP A 127 -11.29 -5.28 -0.76
N GLN A 128 -11.27 -3.97 -0.99
CA GLN A 128 -10.12 -3.09 -0.80
C GLN A 128 -10.43 -1.97 0.19
N LYS A 129 -11.32 -2.20 1.15
CA LYS A 129 -11.44 -1.31 2.31
C LYS A 129 -10.22 -1.55 3.20
N PRO A 130 -9.48 -0.51 3.64
CA PRO A 130 -8.36 -0.72 4.54
C PRO A 130 -8.82 -1.25 5.89
N GLU A 131 -7.96 -2.06 6.51
CA GLU A 131 -8.26 -2.70 7.79
C GLU A 131 -8.02 -1.76 8.99
N TRP A 132 -7.26 -0.67 8.79
CA TRP A 132 -6.82 0.24 9.84
C TRP A 132 -7.81 1.39 10.16
N LEU A 133 -8.86 1.58 9.35
CA LEU A 133 -9.90 2.59 9.60
C LEU A 133 -11.26 2.06 9.16
N THR A 134 -12.08 1.61 10.10
CA THR A 134 -13.47 1.18 9.81
C THR A 134 -14.40 2.37 9.56
N TRP A 135 -15.55 2.10 8.93
CA TRP A 135 -16.58 3.13 8.74
C TRP A 135 -17.10 3.64 10.09
N GLU A 136 -17.25 2.76 11.08
CA GLU A 136 -17.67 3.08 12.43
C GLU A 136 -16.66 4.00 13.13
N GLN A 137 -15.35 3.74 12.97
CA GLN A 137 -14.30 4.64 13.47
C GLN A 137 -14.36 6.01 12.79
N LEU A 138 -14.64 6.06 11.49
CA LEU A 138 -14.82 7.32 10.76
C LEU A 138 -16.01 8.12 11.30
N LEU A 139 -17.16 7.46 11.52
CA LEU A 139 -18.34 8.09 12.15
C LEU A 139 -18.06 8.53 13.59
N GLN A 140 -17.21 7.79 14.31
CA GLN A 140 -16.79 8.19 15.65
C GLN A 140 -15.94 9.48 15.60
N TYR A 141 -14.99 9.60 14.65
CA TYR A 141 -14.24 10.84 14.44
C TYR A 141 -15.18 12.02 14.16
N GLU A 142 -16.14 11.84 13.26
CA GLU A 142 -17.14 12.87 12.96
C GLU A 142 -17.86 13.36 14.21
N LYS A 143 -18.34 12.41 15.03
CA LYS A 143 -19.05 12.73 16.26
C LYS A 143 -18.16 13.50 17.24
N VAL A 144 -16.98 13.00 17.60
CA VAL A 144 -16.16 13.61 18.66
C VAL A 144 -15.50 14.93 18.25
N MET A 145 -15.26 15.13 16.94
CA MET A 145 -14.72 16.38 16.42
C MET A 145 -15.79 17.47 16.28
N THR A 146 -17.07 17.10 16.11
CA THR A 146 -18.19 18.05 16.06
C THR A 146 -18.78 18.36 17.45
N GLU A 147 -18.70 17.42 18.39
CA GLU A 147 -19.07 17.64 19.79
C GLU A 147 -18.02 18.54 20.48
N THR A 148 -18.31 19.84 20.58
CA THR A 148 -17.51 20.78 21.37
C THR A 148 -17.71 20.53 22.87
N GLY A 149 -16.70 19.96 23.54
CA GLY A 149 -16.47 20.16 24.97
C GLY A 149 -16.90 19.07 25.96
N ILE A 150 -16.54 17.80 25.74
CA ILE A 150 -16.46 16.83 26.86
C ILE A 150 -15.06 16.19 26.84
N PRO A 151 -14.31 16.20 27.95
CA PRO A 151 -12.98 15.59 27.99
C PRO A 151 -13.12 14.09 27.75
N VAL A 152 -12.44 13.60 26.70
CA VAL A 152 -12.26 12.17 26.48
C VAL A 152 -11.42 11.67 27.66
N LYS A 153 -12.05 10.98 28.60
CA LYS A 153 -11.32 10.19 29.60
C LYS A 153 -10.54 9.13 28.82
N ASN A 154 -9.22 9.22 28.85
CA ASN A 154 -8.34 8.14 28.45
C ASN A 154 -8.78 6.87 29.20
N CYS A 155 -9.37 5.92 28.49
CA CYS A 155 -9.42 4.54 28.95
C CYS A 155 -8.11 3.92 28.51
N SER A 156 -7.12 4.01 29.39
CA SER A 156 -6.04 3.04 29.46
C SER A 156 -6.52 1.92 30.37
N ASP A 157 -6.64 0.73 29.82
CA ASP A 157 -6.24 -0.56 30.41
C ASP A 157 -5.94 -1.52 29.27
#